data_AF-A0A7S2DM12-F1
#
_entry.id   AF-A0A7S2DM12-F1
#
_cell.length_a   1.000
_cell.length_b   1.000
_cell.length_c   1.000
_cell.angle_alpha   90.00
_cell.angle_beta   90.00
_cell.angle_gamma   90.00
#
_symmetry.space_group_name_H-M   'P 1'
#
loop_
_entity.id
_entity.type
_entity.pdbx_description
1 polymer ?
#
loop_
_entity_poly.entity_id
_entity_poly.type
_entity_poly.pdbx_seq_one_letter_code
_entity_poly.pdbx_strand_id
1 'polypeptide(L)'
;MFVTGPDVVKTVTNEEITKEELGGADTHTTVSGVAHLALENDVEALRAVRTFVSYLPLNCNDGARVVETGDSRDRIEEGLRLMIPHDPNHAYDMGDVIGKIV
;
A
#
# COMPACT_ATOMS: atom_id res chain seq x y z
N MET A 1 15.88 -5.68 3.00
CA MET A 1 17.10 -4.98 2.54
C MET A 1 17.79 -4.38 3.75
N PHE A 2 19.10 -4.20 3.74
CA PHE A 2 19.79 -3.49 4.83
C PHE A 2 21.12 -2.94 4.32
N VAL A 3 21.58 -1.83 4.89
CA VAL A 3 22.88 -1.23 4.54
C VAL A 3 24.02 -2.04 5.17
N THR A 4 23.84 -2.46 6.42
CA THR A 4 24.82 -3.24 7.19
C THR A 4 24.19 -4.56 7.60
N GLY A 5 24.92 -5.67 7.43
CA GLY A 5 24.40 -7.01 7.72
C GLY A 5 24.33 -7.35 9.21
N PRO A 6 23.54 -8.38 9.59
CA PRO A 6 23.33 -8.74 10.99
C PRO A 6 24.61 -9.14 11.74
N ASP A 7 25.58 -9.74 11.05
CA ASP A 7 26.86 -10.13 11.67
C ASP A 7 27.64 -8.92 12.19
N VAL A 8 27.62 -7.81 11.42
CA VAL A 8 28.27 -6.56 11.83
C VAL A 8 27.50 -5.90 12.97
N VAL A 9 26.16 -5.91 12.90
CA VAL A 9 25.29 -5.41 13.98
C VAL A 9 25.64 -6.15 15.28
N LYS A 10 25.67 -7.48 15.26
CA LYS A 10 26.04 -8.30 16.42
C LYS A 10 27.40 -7.92 17.00
N THR A 11 28.42 -7.73 16.17
CA THR A 11 29.76 -7.40 16.67
C THR A 11 29.86 -6.00 17.27
N VAL A 12 29.02 -5.05 16.86
CA VAL A 12 29.10 -3.64 17.28
C VAL A 12 28.13 -3.34 18.41
N THR A 13 26.91 -3.87 18.35
CA THR A 13 25.83 -3.59 19.31
C THR A 13 25.58 -4.73 20.30
N ASN A 14 26.19 -5.90 20.10
CA ASN A 14 25.89 -7.15 20.83
C ASN A 14 24.43 -7.62 20.70
N GLU A 15 23.69 -7.13 19.69
CA GLU A 15 22.33 -7.56 19.40
C GLU A 15 22.33 -8.71 18.38
N GLU A 16 21.65 -9.80 18.72
CA GLU A 16 21.40 -10.89 17.77
C GLU A 16 20.05 -10.67 17.09
N ILE A 17 20.09 -10.31 15.81
CA ILE A 17 18.89 -10.07 14.99
C ILE A 17 19.00 -10.92 13.73
N THR A 18 17.89 -11.54 13.31
CA THR A 18 17.86 -12.30 12.05
C THR A 18 17.81 -11.39 10.83
N LYS A 19 18.09 -11.93 9.64
CA LYS A 19 17.97 -11.15 8.39
C LYS A 19 16.53 -10.66 8.14
N GLU A 20 15.54 -11.46 8.53
CA GLU A 20 14.12 -11.12 8.35
C GLU A 20 13.70 -10.00 9.31
N GLU A 21 14.13 -10.06 10.57
CA GLU A 21 13.85 -8.98 11.52
C GLU A 21 14.58 -7.68 11.14
N LEU A 22 15.84 -7.78 10.69
CA LEU A 22 16.66 -6.62 10.34
C LEU A 22 16.16 -5.89 9.09
N GLY A 23 15.66 -6.62 8.11
CA GLY A 23 15.31 -6.06 6.81
C GLY A 23 14.43 -6.96 5.97
N GLY A 24 13.50 -7.66 6.61
CA GLY A 24 12.46 -8.42 5.94
C GLY A 24 11.47 -7.55 5.18
N ALA A 25 10.53 -8.19 4.50
CA ALA A 25 9.48 -7.48 3.78
C ALA A 25 8.60 -6.68 4.75
N ASP A 26 8.16 -7.31 5.85
CA ASP A 26 7.28 -6.71 6.85
C ASP A 26 7.93 -5.53 7.58
N THR A 27 9.22 -5.64 7.92
CA THR A 27 10.00 -4.53 8.52
C THR A 27 10.02 -3.30 7.62
N HIS A 28 10.04 -3.50 6.30
CA HIS A 28 10.06 -2.41 5.34
C HIS A 28 8.70 -1.82 4.99
N THR A 29 7.61 -2.56 5.16
CA THR A 29 6.26 -2.09 4.86
C THR A 29 5.53 -1.53 6.08
N THR A 30 5.87 -1.96 7.30
CA THR A 30 5.12 -1.59 8.52
C THR A 30 5.89 -0.65 9.45
N VAL A 31 7.23 -0.75 9.52
CA VAL A 31 8.04 0.01 10.48
C VAL A 31 8.85 1.11 9.79
N SER A 32 9.70 0.73 8.84
CA SER A 32 10.66 1.69 8.24
C SER A 32 10.12 2.47 7.05
N GLY A 33 9.05 2.00 6.41
CA GLY A 33 8.42 2.66 5.24
C GLY A 33 9.28 2.68 3.98
N VAL A 34 10.33 1.86 3.91
CA VAL A 34 11.23 1.76 2.74
C VAL A 34 10.53 1.04 1.57
N ALA A 35 9.62 0.13 1.86
CA ALA A 35 8.83 -0.59 0.86
C ALA A 35 7.36 -0.20 0.94
N HIS A 36 6.69 -0.12 -0.21
CA HIS A 36 5.27 0.27 -0.30
C HIS A 36 4.32 -0.93 -0.14
N LEU A 37 4.73 -2.11 -0.62
CA LEU A 37 3.93 -3.34 -0.61
C LEU A 37 4.83 -4.54 -0.32
N ALA A 38 4.28 -5.51 0.40
CA ALA A 38 4.81 -6.86 0.55
C ALA A 38 3.75 -7.81 -0.02
N LEU A 39 4.18 -8.74 -0.88
CA LEU A 39 3.30 -9.65 -1.61
C LEU A 39 3.81 -11.07 -1.44
N GLU A 40 2.92 -12.05 -1.51
CA GLU A 40 3.22 -13.43 -1.10
C GLU A 40 4.22 -14.12 -2.02
N ASN A 41 4.27 -13.73 -3.30
CA ASN A 41 5.10 -14.37 -4.30
C ASN A 41 5.42 -13.46 -5.50
N ASP A 42 6.39 -13.89 -6.29
CA ASP A 42 6.89 -13.16 -7.46
C ASP A 42 5.82 -12.92 -8.53
N VAL A 43 4.87 -13.87 -8.70
CA VAL A 43 3.81 -13.75 -9.72
C VAL A 43 2.86 -12.62 -9.36
N GLU A 44 2.49 -12.52 -8.08
CA GLU A 44 1.68 -11.41 -7.57
C GLU A 44 2.43 -10.08 -7.63
N ALA A 45 3.72 -10.07 -7.28
CA ALA A 45 4.57 -8.88 -7.39
C ALA A 45 4.59 -8.31 -8.82
N LEU A 46 4.81 -9.17 -9.82
CA LEU A 46 4.80 -8.75 -11.22
C LEU A 46 3.43 -8.27 -11.69
N ARG A 47 2.33 -8.88 -11.22
CA ARG A 47 0.97 -8.43 -11.53
C ARG A 47 0.67 -7.07 -10.91
N ALA A 48 0.99 -6.89 -9.63
CA ALA A 48 0.78 -5.64 -8.92
C ALA A 48 1.54 -4.48 -9.57
N VAL A 49 2.80 -4.70 -9.98
CA VAL A 49 3.59 -3.68 -10.71
C VAL A 49 2.94 -3.31 -12.04
N ARG A 50 2.45 -4.29 -12.81
CA ARG A 50 1.75 -4.02 -14.07
C ARG A 50 0.48 -3.19 -13.87
N THR A 51 -0.29 -3.51 -12.83
CA THR A 51 -1.49 -2.74 -12.46
C THR A 51 -1.11 -1.33 -12.01
N PHE A 52 -0.11 -1.17 -11.15
CA PHE A 52 0.38 0.13 -10.70
C PHE A 52 0.80 1.02 -11.86
N VAL A 53 1.64 0.49 -12.77
CA VAL A 53 2.08 1.22 -13.96
C VAL A 53 0.92 1.59 -14.88
N SER A 54 -0.18 0.82 -14.89
CA SER A 54 -1.36 1.15 -15.69
C SER A 54 -2.08 2.42 -15.26
N TYR A 55 -1.89 2.86 -14.01
CA TYR A 55 -2.42 4.12 -13.48
C TYR A 55 -1.50 5.33 -13.76
N LEU A 56 -0.23 5.11 -14.12
CA LEU A 56 0.74 6.18 -14.29
C LEU A 56 0.80 6.69 -15.74
N PRO A 57 1.07 7.98 -15.96
CA PRO A 57 1.47 8.48 -17.28
C PRO A 57 2.87 7.95 -17.64
N LEU A 58 3.20 7.96 -18.94
CA LEU A 58 4.52 7.52 -19.40
C LEU A 58 5.65 8.46 -18.97
N ASN A 59 5.34 9.74 -18.74
CA ASN A 59 6.26 10.77 -18.29
C ASN A 59 5.47 11.96 -17.71
N CYS A 60 6.17 12.97 -17.20
CA CYS A 60 5.57 14.14 -16.54
C CYS A 60 4.87 15.13 -17.48
N ASN A 61 5.02 15.02 -18.80
CA ASN A 61 4.36 15.88 -19.78
C ASN A 61 3.04 15.29 -20.30
N ASP A 62 2.81 14.00 -20.07
CA ASP A 62 1.61 13.29 -20.54
C ASP A 62 0.57 13.18 -19.43
N GLY A 63 -0.72 13.12 -19.83
CA GLY A 63 -1.81 12.79 -18.93
C GLY A 63 -1.84 11.30 -18.56
N ALA A 64 -2.50 10.97 -17.45
CA ALA A 64 -2.74 9.58 -17.08
C ALA A 64 -3.60 8.88 -18.14
N ARG A 65 -3.44 7.56 -18.27
CA ARG A 65 -4.19 6.75 -19.23
C ARG A 65 -5.69 6.79 -18.92
N VAL A 66 -6.50 7.14 -19.91
CA VAL A 66 -7.97 7.05 -19.82
C VAL A 66 -8.43 5.68 -20.30
N VAL A 67 -9.32 5.05 -19.53
CA VAL A 67 -9.94 3.75 -19.86
C VAL A 67 -11.45 3.86 -19.69
N GLU A 68 -12.21 3.09 -20.48
CA GLU A 68 -13.65 2.96 -20.28
C GLU A 68 -13.90 2.05 -19.06
N THR A 69 -14.63 2.56 -18.06
CA THR A 69 -14.85 1.87 -16.78
C THR A 69 -16.26 1.29 -16.65
N GLY A 70 -17.21 1.74 -17.47
CA GLY A 70 -18.61 1.33 -17.37
C GLY A 70 -19.37 1.89 -16.15
N ASP A 71 -18.71 2.62 -15.25
CA ASP A 71 -19.35 3.28 -14.10
C ASP A 71 -19.88 4.66 -14.50
N SER A 72 -21.07 5.00 -13.98
CA SER A 72 -21.71 6.29 -14.23
C SER A 72 -21.11 7.36 -13.33
N ARG A 73 -20.79 8.52 -13.92
CA ARG A 73 -20.33 9.70 -13.17
C ARG A 73 -21.39 10.24 -12.20
N ASP A 74 -22.66 9.95 -12.46
CA ASP A 74 -23.80 10.40 -11.66
C ASP A 74 -24.34 9.31 -10.72
N ARG A 75 -23.56 8.24 -10.46
CA ARG A 75 -23.95 7.17 -9.53
C ARG A 75 -24.20 7.77 -8.13
N ILE A 76 -25.39 7.50 -7.58
CA ILE A 76 -25.77 7.88 -6.22
C ILE A 76 -25.60 6.68 -5.31
N GLU A 77 -24.78 6.82 -4.27
CA GLU A 77 -24.53 5.79 -3.26
C GLU A 77 -25.16 6.17 -1.92
N GLU A 78 -26.40 5.74 -1.72
CA GLU A 78 -27.19 6.04 -0.51
C GLU A 78 -26.54 5.50 0.78
N GLY A 79 -25.75 4.42 0.68
CA GLY A 79 -25.07 3.81 1.82
C GLY A 79 -24.07 4.73 2.53
N LEU A 80 -23.52 5.74 1.83
CA LEU A 80 -22.60 6.71 2.44
C LEU A 80 -23.24 7.54 3.55
N ARG A 81 -24.56 7.75 3.51
CA ARG A 81 -25.29 8.51 4.54
C ARG A 81 -25.30 7.83 5.91
N LEU A 82 -25.16 6.50 5.92
CA LEU A 82 -25.28 5.68 7.11
C LEU A 82 -23.92 5.29 7.71
N MET A 83 -22.80 5.67 7.08
CA MET A 83 -21.47 5.28 7.55
C MET A 83 -20.97 6.08 8.74
N ILE A 84 -21.36 7.35 8.86
CA ILE A 84 -20.85 8.23 9.90
C ILE A 84 -21.51 7.85 11.23
N PRO A 85 -20.75 7.38 12.23
CA PRO A 85 -21.30 7.06 13.54
C PRO A 85 -21.85 8.32 14.22
N HIS A 86 -22.93 8.18 14.99
CA HIS A 86 -23.46 9.30 15.77
C HIS A 86 -22.56 9.70 16.94
N ASP A 87 -21.80 8.76 17.49
CA ASP A 87 -20.82 9.02 18.55
C ASP A 87 -19.52 9.56 17.90
N PRO A 88 -19.08 10.78 18.24
CA PRO A 88 -17.86 11.36 17.68
C PRO A 88 -16.58 10.61 18.07
N ASN A 89 -16.60 9.76 19.09
CA ASN A 89 -15.46 8.94 19.49
C ASN A 89 -15.43 7.58 18.79
N HIS A 90 -16.48 7.24 18.03
CA HIS A 90 -16.54 5.99 17.29
C HIS A 90 -15.95 6.19 15.89
N ALA A 91 -14.92 5.39 15.57
CA ALA A 91 -14.31 5.40 14.25
C ALA A 91 -15.18 4.66 13.22
N TYR A 92 -14.91 4.89 11.94
CA TYR A 92 -15.48 4.15 10.82
C TYR A 92 -14.37 3.83 9.81
N ASP A 93 -14.64 2.91 8.89
CA ASP A 93 -13.66 2.51 7.88
C ASP A 93 -13.68 3.48 6.69
N MET A 94 -12.58 4.20 6.48
CA MET A 94 -12.42 5.08 5.31
C MET A 94 -12.23 4.29 4.01
N GLY A 95 -11.70 3.07 4.09
CA GLY A 95 -11.58 2.18 2.95
C GLY A 95 -12.94 1.85 2.32
N ASP A 96 -13.97 1.66 3.15
CA ASP A 96 -15.35 1.43 2.70
C ASP A 96 -15.92 2.64 1.95
N VAL A 97 -15.61 3.85 2.42
CA VAL A 97 -16.00 5.10 1.73
C VAL A 97 -15.33 5.16 0.35
N ILE A 98 -14.02 4.93 0.30
CA ILE A 98 -13.27 4.95 -0.96
C ILE A 98 -13.83 3.90 -1.92
N GLY A 99 -13.99 2.64 -1.47
CA GLY A 99 -14.49 1.54 -2.30
C GLY A 99 -15.93 1.71 -2.80
N LYS A 100 -16.69 2.62 -2.21
CA LYS A 100 -18.01 3.03 -2.71
C LYS A 100 -17.95 4.12 -3.78
N ILE A 101 -16.89 4.92 -3.81
CA ILE A 101 -16.72 6.04 -4.74
C ILE A 101 -16.00 5.61 -6.01
N VAL A 102 -14.95 4.78 -5.89
CA VAL A 102 -14.11 4.35 -7.02
C VAL A 102 -14.54 3.04 -7.65
#